data_AF-A0A925IFL9-F1
#
_entry.id   AF-A0A925IFL9-F1
#
_cell.length_a   1.000
_cell.length_b   1.000
_cell.length_c   1.000
_cell.angle_alpha   90.00
_cell.angle_beta   90.00
_cell.angle_gamma   90.00
#
_symmetry.space_group_name_H-M   'P 1'
#
loop_
_entity.id
_entity.type
_entity.pdbx_description
1 polymer ?
#
loop_
_entity_poly.entity_id
_entity_poly.type
_entity_poly.pdbx_seq_one_letter_code
_entity_poly.pdbx_strand_id
1 'polypeptide(L)'
;MRYYTYSVGAQLIRELMITGTARYLLHDGGDLIQIELTSGEDVLIYLIERPIPTYEVQHILEENSAVGVYTLFLLWCEMLLPDEGKLFEPDEWMQTLMAVYGDQIYGYDVYMGHLLVFPVHF
;
A
#
# COMPACT_ATOMS: atom_id res chain seq x y z
N MET A 1 -11.09 -12.84 2.32
CA MET A 1 -10.02 -11.83 2.26
C MET A 1 -9.43 -11.71 0.86
N ARG A 2 -8.70 -12.70 0.32
CA ARG A 2 -8.15 -12.65 -1.07
C ARG A 2 -9.07 -12.13 -2.18
N TYR A 3 -10.36 -12.47 -2.17
CA TYR A 3 -11.33 -11.95 -3.16
C TYR A 3 -11.54 -10.43 -3.04
N TYR A 4 -11.54 -9.89 -1.80
CA TYR A 4 -11.64 -8.46 -1.55
C TYR A 4 -10.38 -7.73 -2.04
N THR A 5 -9.19 -8.24 -1.72
CA THR A 5 -7.92 -7.63 -2.13
C THR A 5 -7.77 -7.59 -3.65
N TYR A 6 -8.14 -8.67 -4.34
CA TYR A 6 -8.16 -8.66 -5.81
C TYR A 6 -9.15 -7.63 -6.39
N SER A 7 -10.35 -7.51 -5.80
CA SER A 7 -11.33 -6.51 -6.25
C SER A 7 -10.88 -5.07 -5.97
N VAL A 8 -10.18 -4.85 -4.85
CA VAL A 8 -9.56 -3.58 -4.48
C VAL A 8 -8.47 -3.21 -5.47
N GLY A 9 -7.56 -4.14 -5.78
CA GLY A 9 -6.50 -3.90 -6.75
C GLY A 9 -7.05 -3.52 -8.12
N ALA A 10 -8.07 -4.24 -8.60
CA ALA A 10 -8.75 -3.93 -9.85
C ALA A 10 -9.44 -2.55 -9.85
N GLN A 11 -10.03 -2.14 -8.72
CA GLN A 11 -10.61 -0.81 -8.57
C GLN A 11 -9.54 0.29 -8.55
N LEU A 12 -8.46 0.10 -7.80
CA LEU A 12 -7.34 1.03 -7.71
C LEU A 12 -6.72 1.27 -9.09
N ILE A 13 -6.41 0.20 -9.82
CA ILE A 13 -5.89 0.27 -11.19
C ILE A 13 -6.83 1.08 -12.07
N ARG A 14 -8.14 0.79 -12.01
CA ARG A 14 -9.15 1.50 -12.81
C ARG A 14 -9.16 3.00 -12.51
N GLU A 15 -9.14 3.39 -11.25
CA GLU A 15 -9.15 4.81 -10.84
C GLU A 15 -7.87 5.53 -11.26
N LEU A 16 -6.71 4.90 -11.10
CA LEU A 16 -5.41 5.45 -11.51
C LEU A 16 -5.34 5.67 -13.03
N MET A 17 -5.91 4.75 -13.82
CA MET A 17 -5.98 4.88 -15.28
C MET A 17 -7.00 5.93 -15.73
N ILE A 18 -8.19 5.97 -15.12
CA ILE A 18 -9.26 6.92 -15.49
C ILE A 18 -8.87 8.36 -15.16
N THR A 19 -8.19 8.59 -14.04
CA THR A 19 -7.72 9.92 -13.64
C THR A 19 -6.53 10.42 -14.48
N GLY A 20 -5.90 9.54 -15.26
CA GLY A 20 -4.67 9.85 -15.99
C GLY A 20 -3.45 9.95 -15.07
N THR A 21 -3.51 9.36 -13.87
CA THR A 21 -2.36 9.29 -12.96
C THR A 21 -1.37 8.24 -13.47
N ALA A 22 -1.88 7.05 -13.85
CA ALA A 22 -1.10 6.00 -14.47
C ALA A 22 -1.18 6.08 -16.00
N ARG A 23 -0.02 5.93 -16.65
CA ARG A 23 0.09 5.80 -18.11
C ARG A 23 -0.07 4.35 -18.54
N TYR A 24 0.60 3.43 -17.83
CA TYR A 24 0.59 2.00 -18.13
C TYR A 24 0.45 1.16 -16.87
N LEU A 25 -0.24 0.03 -17.02
CA LEU A 25 -0.18 -1.09 -16.07
C LEU A 25 0.95 -2.03 -16.53
N LEU A 26 1.99 -2.17 -15.71
CA LEU A 26 3.15 -3.01 -16.01
C LEU A 26 2.98 -4.43 -15.43
N HIS A 27 2.38 -4.54 -14.23
CA HIS A 27 2.13 -5.81 -13.57
C HIS A 27 0.86 -5.75 -12.70
N ASP A 28 0.10 -6.83 -12.67
CA ASP A 28 -1.07 -7.03 -11.79
C ASP A 28 -1.01 -8.42 -11.14
N GLY A 29 -0.59 -8.44 -9.87
CA GLY A 29 -0.62 -9.61 -8.99
C GLY A 29 -1.85 -9.64 -8.07
N GLY A 30 -2.75 -8.66 -8.16
CA GLY A 30 -3.90 -8.48 -7.26
C GLY A 30 -3.57 -7.72 -5.97
N ASP A 31 -2.57 -8.17 -5.22
CA ASP A 31 -2.04 -7.51 -4.01
C ASP A 31 -0.71 -6.77 -4.27
N LEU A 32 -0.08 -7.03 -5.42
CA LEU A 32 1.09 -6.33 -5.93
C LEU A 32 0.78 -5.72 -7.29
N ILE A 33 0.87 -4.40 -7.42
CA ILE A 33 0.49 -3.67 -8.62
C ILE A 33 1.66 -2.81 -9.05
N GLN A 34 2.11 -2.95 -10.29
CA GLN A 34 3.15 -2.09 -10.86
C GLN A 34 2.57 -1.23 -11.97
N ILE A 35 2.79 0.08 -11.88
CA ILE A 35 2.35 1.06 -12.87
C ILE A 35 3.50 1.97 -13.27
N GLU A 36 3.40 2.51 -14.48
CA GLU A 36 4.18 3.69 -14.91
C GLU A 36 3.29 4.92 -14.76
N LEU A 37 3.74 5.93 -14.02
CA LEU A 37 3.04 7.21 -13.89
C LEU A 37 3.09 8.01 -15.19
N THR A 38 2.16 8.96 -15.36
CA THR A 38 2.21 9.88 -16.52
C THR A 38 3.40 10.83 -16.50
N SER A 39 4.09 10.98 -15.38
CA SER A 39 5.39 11.64 -15.27
C SER A 39 6.57 10.76 -15.70
N GLY A 40 6.37 9.43 -15.83
CA GLY A 40 7.34 8.47 -16.36
C GLY A 40 8.07 7.64 -15.30
N GLU A 41 7.77 7.84 -14.01
CA GLU A 41 8.30 7.02 -12.92
C GLU A 41 7.52 5.73 -12.75
N ASP A 42 8.21 4.65 -12.42
CA ASP A 42 7.62 3.37 -12.07
C ASP A 42 7.28 3.33 -10.58
N VAL A 43 6.07 2.89 -10.26
CA VAL A 43 5.60 2.73 -8.88
C VAL A 43 5.10 1.30 -8.68
N LEU A 44 5.59 0.67 -7.62
CA LEU A 44 5.14 -0.62 -7.13
C LEU A 44 4.29 -0.43 -5.87
N ILE A 45 3.03 -0.82 -5.95
CA ILE A 45 2.03 -0.66 -4.89
C ILE A 45 1.77 -2.02 -4.26
N TYR A 46 1.93 -2.11 -2.95
CA TYR A 46 1.67 -3.28 -2.13
C TYR A 46 0.39 -3.08 -1.31
N LEU A 47 -0.58 -3.98 -1.48
CA LEU A 47 -1.76 -4.09 -0.63
C LEU A 47 -1.50 -5.11 0.47
N ILE A 48 -1.27 -4.63 1.69
CA ILE A 48 -0.87 -5.45 2.84
C ILE A 48 -2.12 -5.78 3.68
N GLU A 49 -2.54 -7.05 3.65
CA GLU A 49 -3.66 -7.55 4.47
C GLU A 49 -3.22 -8.34 5.71
N ARG A 50 -1.91 -8.52 5.91
CA ARG A 50 -1.32 -9.29 7.02
C ARG A 50 0.02 -8.68 7.45
N PRO A 51 0.45 -8.88 8.70
CA PRO A 51 1.78 -8.48 9.13
C PRO A 51 2.86 -9.11 8.24
N ILE A 52 3.86 -8.30 7.89
CA ILE A 52 5.05 -8.71 7.15
C ILE A 52 6.29 -8.53 8.04
N PRO A 53 7.31 -9.37 7.92
CA PRO A 53 8.54 -9.20 8.69
C PRO A 53 9.26 -7.89 8.35
N THR A 54 9.88 -7.25 9.35
CA THR A 54 10.65 -6.01 9.19
C THR A 54 11.73 -6.13 8.11
N TYR A 55 12.44 -7.27 8.05
CA TYR A 55 13.49 -7.50 7.06
C TYR A 55 12.94 -7.54 5.63
N GLU A 56 11.68 -7.95 5.44
CA GLU A 56 11.05 -8.05 4.12
C GLU A 56 10.71 -6.64 3.60
N VAL A 57 10.20 -5.77 4.48
CA VAL A 57 9.99 -4.34 4.16
C VAL A 57 11.28 -3.67 3.73
N GLN A 58 12.35 -3.85 4.50
CA GLN A 58 13.67 -3.27 4.21
C GLN A 58 14.19 -3.78 2.86
N HIS A 59 14.13 -5.09 2.64
CA HIS A 59 14.58 -5.70 1.40
C HIS A 59 13.82 -5.19 0.18
N ILE A 60 12.48 -5.11 0.25
CA ILE A 60 11.64 -4.56 -0.83
C ILE A 60 12.05 -3.12 -1.15
N LEU A 61 12.20 -2.28 -0.12
CA LEU A 61 12.59 -0.87 -0.31
C LEU A 61 13.97 -0.75 -0.95
N GLU A 62 14.95 -1.54 -0.49
CA GLU A 62 16.31 -1.56 -1.02
C GLU A 62 16.34 -2.01 -2.49
N GLU A 63 15.69 -3.13 -2.81
CA GLU A 63 15.68 -3.69 -4.17
C GLU A 63 15.01 -2.75 -5.17
N ASN A 64 13.82 -2.24 -4.83
CA ASN A 64 13.09 -1.33 -5.72
C ASN A 64 13.85 -0.01 -5.90
N SER A 65 14.41 0.55 -4.82
CA SER A 65 15.20 1.78 -4.91
C SER A 65 16.45 1.61 -5.76
N ALA A 66 17.11 0.44 -5.71
CA ALA A 66 18.30 0.15 -6.49
C ALA A 66 18.05 0.16 -8.01
N VAL A 67 16.81 -0.09 -8.45
CA VAL A 67 16.40 -0.07 -9.85
C VAL A 67 15.55 1.15 -10.22
N GLY A 68 15.39 2.11 -9.31
CA GLY A 68 14.64 3.35 -9.55
C GLY A 68 13.11 3.20 -9.54
N VAL A 69 12.58 2.15 -8.90
CA VAL A 69 11.14 1.92 -8.72
C VAL A 69 10.71 2.47 -7.36
N TYR A 70 9.71 3.34 -7.35
CA TYR A 70 9.14 3.88 -6.13
C TYR A 70 8.19 2.86 -5.49
N THR A 71 8.16 2.79 -4.16
CA THR A 71 7.33 1.81 -3.43
C THR A 71 6.27 2.48 -2.58
N LEU A 72 5.02 2.04 -2.73
CA LEU A 72 3.88 2.45 -1.90
C LEU A 72 3.28 1.24 -1.17
N PHE A 73 3.27 1.26 0.16
CA PHE A 73 2.58 0.27 0.99
C PHE A 73 1.24 0.84 1.45
N LEU A 74 0.15 0.10 1.19
CA LEU A 74 -1.19 0.38 1.66
C LEU A 74 -1.64 -0.75 2.59
N LEU A 75 -1.98 -0.45 3.84
CA LEU A 75 -2.37 -1.45 4.83
C LEU A 75 -3.88 -1.57 4.96
N TRP A 76 -4.39 -2.79 5.09
CA TRP A 76 -5.80 -3.02 5.40
C TRP A 76 -6.18 -2.35 6.72
N CYS A 77 -7.28 -1.59 6.74
CA CYS A 77 -7.60 -0.69 7.86
C CYS A 77 -7.66 -1.39 9.22
N GLU A 78 -8.12 -2.64 9.27
CA GLU A 78 -8.24 -3.42 10.51
C GLU A 78 -6.88 -3.66 11.18
N MET A 79 -5.78 -3.65 10.40
CA MET A 79 -4.42 -3.75 10.93
C MET A 79 -3.99 -2.50 11.70
N LEU A 80 -4.70 -1.38 11.53
CA LEU A 80 -4.39 -0.08 12.12
C LEU A 80 -5.33 0.25 13.30
N LEU A 81 -6.19 -0.69 13.68
CA LEU A 81 -7.12 -0.54 14.79
C LEU A 81 -6.58 -1.29 16.02
N PRO A 82 -6.56 -0.65 17.21
CA PRO A 82 -6.20 -1.35 18.43
C PRO A 82 -7.32 -2.31 18.85
N ASP A 83 -6.95 -3.32 19.63
CA ASP A 83 -7.93 -4.12 20.36
C ASP A 83 -8.77 -3.24 21.30
N GLU A 84 -9.97 -3.70 21.64
CA GLU A 84 -10.87 -3.01 22.55
C GLU A 84 -10.16 -2.62 23.86
N GLY A 85 -10.19 -1.32 24.17
CA GLY A 85 -9.62 -0.75 25.39
C GLY A 85 -8.09 -0.60 25.38
N LYS A 86 -7.41 -0.84 24.26
CA LYS A 86 -5.96 -0.63 24.12
C LYS A 86 -5.64 0.62 23.31
N LEU A 87 -4.44 1.15 23.54
CA LEU A 87 -3.83 2.11 22.62
C LEU A 87 -3.21 1.33 21.46
N PHE A 88 -3.19 1.97 20.29
CA PHE A 88 -2.48 1.40 19.16
C PHE A 88 -0.98 1.54 19.38
N GLU A 89 -0.26 0.44 19.28
CA GLU A 89 1.20 0.39 19.34
C GLU A 89 1.70 -0.17 18.01
N PRO A 90 2.37 0.63 17.16
CA PRO A 90 2.89 0.15 15.89
C PRO A 90 3.97 -0.92 16.11
N ASP A 91 3.84 -2.07 15.46
CA ASP A 91 4.88 -3.10 15.44
C ASP A 91 6.15 -2.59 14.76
N GLU A 92 7.29 -3.28 14.95
CA GLU A 92 8.61 -2.88 14.41
C GLU A 92 8.59 -2.61 12.89
N TRP A 93 7.87 -3.43 12.12
CA TRP A 93 7.75 -3.25 10.67
C TRP A 93 6.91 -2.02 10.31
N MET A 94 5.88 -1.69 11.11
CA MET A 94 5.09 -0.47 10.95
C MET A 94 5.91 0.77 11.32
N GLN A 95 6.72 0.69 12.37
CA GLN A 95 7.66 1.76 12.73
C GLN A 95 8.68 2.01 11.61
N THR A 96 9.12 0.94 10.93
CA THR A 96 9.99 1.06 9.74
C THR A 96 9.29 1.80 8.60
N LEU A 97 8.02 1.50 8.33
CA LEU A 97 7.23 2.24 7.33
C LEU A 97 7.01 3.71 7.73
N MET A 98 6.71 3.97 9.00
CA MET A 98 6.54 5.33 9.52
C MET A 98 7.81 6.16 9.35
N ALA A 99 8.99 5.58 9.60
CA ALA A 99 10.28 6.24 9.39
C ALA A 99 10.51 6.63 7.92
N VAL A 100 9.95 5.86 6.97
CA VAL A 100 10.03 6.15 5.52
C VAL A 100 9.01 7.21 5.10
N TYR A 101 7.80 7.19 5.70
CA TYR A 101 6.69 8.06 5.29
C TYR A 101 6.52 9.34 6.10
N GLY A 102 7.39 9.59 7.08
CA GLY A 102 7.34 10.78 7.93
C GLY A 102 6.23 10.70 8.97
N ASP A 103 6.28 9.67 9.82
CA ASP A 103 5.38 9.42 10.95
C ASP A 103 3.91 9.18 10.57
N GLN A 104 3.68 8.61 9.38
CA GLN A 104 2.36 8.18 8.92
C GLN A 104 2.41 6.82 8.24
N ILE A 105 1.25 6.17 8.14
CA ILE A 105 1.06 4.97 7.32
C ILE A 105 -0.17 5.19 6.44
N TYR A 106 -0.13 4.71 5.19
CA TYR A 106 -1.32 4.73 4.34
C TYR A 106 -2.15 3.47 4.56
N GLY A 107 -3.42 3.67 4.89
CA GLY A 107 -4.42 2.64 5.02
C GLY A 107 -5.33 2.57 3.80
N TYR A 108 -5.98 1.42 3.61
CA TYR A 108 -7.09 1.27 2.69
C TYR A 108 -8.25 0.48 3.31
N ASP A 109 -9.45 0.78 2.85
CA ASP A 109 -10.68 0.05 3.19
C ASP A 109 -11.66 0.05 2.01
N VAL A 110 -12.69 -0.79 2.08
CA VAL A 110 -13.81 -0.81 1.12
C VAL A 110 -15.09 -0.42 1.84
N TYR A 111 -15.58 0.79 1.56
CA TYR A 111 -16.83 1.28 2.11
C TYR A 111 -17.88 1.44 1.01
N MET A 112 -19.04 0.79 1.17
CA MET A 112 -20.13 0.79 0.19
C MET A 112 -19.69 0.43 -1.24
N GLY A 113 -18.70 -0.44 -1.38
CA GLY A 113 -18.17 -0.86 -2.68
C GLY A 113 -17.19 0.14 -3.31
N HIS A 114 -16.74 1.15 -2.56
CA HIS A 114 -15.72 2.09 -2.98
C HIS A 114 -14.43 1.88 -2.19
N LEU A 115 -13.31 1.84 -2.91
CA LEU A 115 -11.98 1.91 -2.32
C LEU A 115 -11.77 3.28 -1.68
N LEU A 116 -11.35 3.26 -0.42
CA LEU A 116 -10.85 4.43 0.30
C LEU A 116 -9.37 4.21 0.56
N VAL A 117 -8.55 5.22 0.27
CA VAL A 117 -7.14 5.28 0.65
C VAL A 117 -6.94 6.52 1.50
N PHE A 118 -6.31 6.39 2.66
CA PHE A 118 -6.20 7.48 3.63
C PHE A 118 -4.89 7.41 4.43
N PRO A 119 -4.31 8.56 4.80
CA PRO A 119 -3.19 8.59 5.74
C PRO A 119 -3.71 8.33 7.17
N VAL A 120 -2.92 7.62 7.95
CA VAL A 120 -3.11 7.42 9.39
C VAL A 120 -1.92 8.01 10.12
N HIS A 121 -2.20 8.90 11.06
CA HIS A 121 -1.23 9.60 11.89
C HIS A 121 -1.26 9.05 13.32
N PHE A 122 -0.10 8.98 13.96
CA PHE A 122 0.10 8.44 15.31
C PHE A 122 0.54 9.53 16.29
#